data_AF-A0A4Q7EVM1-F1
#
_entry.id   AF-A0A4Q7EVM1-F1
#
_cell.length_a   1.000
_cell.length_b   1.000
_cell.length_c   1.000
_cell.angle_alpha   90.00
_cell.angle_beta   90.00
_cell.angle_gamma   90.00
#
_symmetry.space_group_name_H-M   'P 1'
#
loop_
_entity.id
_entity.type
_entity.pdbx_description
1 polymer ?
#
loop_
_entity_poly.entity_id
_entity_poly.type
_entity_poly.pdbx_seq_one_letter_code
_entity_poly.pdbx_strand_id
1 'polypeptide(L)'
;MGKLRRRIKHTTSFTQRLMEEAAKFREAAEQLPPGTQRELLMKRVRQAEAAVQINDWLAAPGAAPPAALGEMVAKKARDIA
;
A
#
# COMPACT_ATOMS: atom_id res chain seq x y z
N MET A 1 12.41 22.78 -24.82
CA MET A 1 12.30 23.21 -23.40
C MET A 1 11.80 22.03 -22.58
N GLY A 2 12.63 21.47 -21.68
CA GLY A 2 12.25 20.31 -20.87
C GLY A 2 11.19 20.67 -19.82
N LYS A 3 10.18 19.81 -19.66
CA LYS A 3 9.11 20.00 -18.66
C LYS A 3 9.73 20.02 -17.26
N LEU A 4 9.58 21.12 -16.52
CA LEU A 4 10.14 21.26 -15.18
C LEU A 4 9.51 20.24 -14.24
N ARG A 5 10.31 19.30 -13.72
CA ARG A 5 9.85 18.29 -12.76
C ARG A 5 9.71 18.93 -11.39
N ARG A 6 8.52 18.84 -10.78
CA ARG A 6 8.29 19.32 -9.40
C ARG A 6 9.00 18.37 -8.43
N ARG A 7 10.10 18.83 -7.83
CA ARG A 7 10.75 18.12 -6.72
C ARG A 7 9.95 18.36 -5.45
N ILE A 8 9.38 17.29 -4.89
CA ILE A 8 8.72 17.34 -3.59
C ILE A 8 9.75 16.93 -2.53
N LYS A 9 9.92 17.74 -1.49
CA LYS A 9 10.73 17.39 -0.32
C LYS A 9 9.80 16.75 0.70
N HIS A 10 10.07 15.49 1.06
CA HIS A 10 9.38 14.81 2.15
C HIS A 10 10.18 15.02 3.44
N THR A 11 9.54 15.59 4.46
CA THR A 11 10.13 15.81 5.79
C THR A 11 9.97 14.58 6.68
N THR A 12 8.91 13.79 6.45
CA THR A 12 8.62 12.54 7.15
C THR A 12 9.04 11.32 6.34
N SER A 13 9.29 10.21 7.03
CA SER A 13 9.70 8.95 6.40
C SER A 13 8.62 8.43 5.45
N PHE A 14 9.01 7.56 4.52
CA PHE A 14 8.05 6.96 3.59
C PHE A 14 7.01 6.09 4.30
N THR A 15 7.44 5.28 5.28
CA THR A 15 6.55 4.42 6.09
C THR A 15 5.55 5.24 6.89
N GLN A 16 6.00 6.33 7.52
CA GLN A 16 5.12 7.22 8.28
C GLN A 16 4.02 7.81 7.38
N ARG A 17 4.38 8.29 6.19
CA ARG A 17 3.39 8.83 5.24
C ARG A 17 2.38 7.79 4.77
N LEU A 18 2.82 6.55 4.56
CA LEU A 18 1.91 5.46 4.18
C LEU A 18 0.93 5.12 5.32
N MET A 19 1.41 5.09 6.56
CA MET A 19 0.58 4.85 7.74
C MET A 19 -0.44 5.98 7.97
N GLU A 20 0.00 7.24 7.84
CA GLU A 20 -0.90 8.40 7.91
C GLU A 20 -2.00 8.32 6.84
N GLU A 21 -1.66 7.90 5.63
CA GLU A 21 -2.65 7.76 4.55
C GLU A 21 -3.60 6.58 4.80
N ALA A 22 -3.11 5.46 5.33
CA ALA A 22 -3.95 4.34 5.73
C ALA A 22 -4.96 4.75 6.82
N ALA A 23 -4.54 5.55 7.80
CA ALA A 23 -5.41 6.09 8.85
C ALA A 23 -6.52 6.97 8.25
N LYS A 24 -6.17 7.92 7.36
CA LYS A 24 -7.17 8.77 6.68
C LYS A 24 -8.19 7.96 5.89
N PHE A 25 -7.75 6.92 5.19
CA PHE A 25 -8.68 6.06 4.45
C PHE A 25 -9.59 5.26 5.37
N ARG A 26 -9.10 4.80 6.54
CA ARG A 26 -9.93 4.14 7.57
C ARG A 26 -10.97 5.09 8.12
N GLU A 27 -10.56 6.29 8.54
CA GLU A 27 -11.48 7.33 9.03
C GLU A 27 -12.55 7.66 7.99
N ALA A 28 -12.16 7.89 6.73
CA ALA A 28 -13.11 8.16 5.65
C ALA A 28 -14.06 6.97 5.38
N ALA A 29 -13.57 5.73 5.51
CA ALA A 29 -14.38 4.53 5.32
C ALA A 29 -15.40 4.34 6.47
N GLU A 30 -15.06 4.73 7.69
CA GLU A 30 -15.93 4.66 8.86
C GLU A 30 -17.12 5.64 8.79
N GLN A 31 -16.93 6.78 8.14
CA GLN A 31 -18.00 7.76 7.91
C GLN A 31 -19.02 7.33 6.83
N LEU A 32 -18.71 6.28 6.06
CA LEU A 32 -19.58 5.81 4.99
C LEU A 32 -20.42 4.61 5.42
N PRO A 33 -21.68 4.51 4.95
CA PRO A 33 -22.46 3.29 5.11
C PRO A 33 -21.78 2.12 4.37
N PRO A 34 -22.11 0.87 4.74
CA PRO A 34 -21.68 -0.30 3.97
C PRO A 34 -22.03 -0.17 2.49
N GLY A 35 -21.04 -0.37 1.62
CA GLY A 35 -21.20 -0.28 0.17
C GLY A 35 -19.90 -0.10 -0.57
N THR A 36 -19.99 0.00 -1.90
CA THR A 36 -18.83 0.01 -2.81
C THR A 36 -17.82 1.11 -2.49
N GLN A 37 -18.27 2.32 -2.13
CA GLN A 37 -17.35 3.42 -1.81
C GLN A 37 -16.51 3.13 -0.56
N ARG A 38 -17.14 2.61 0.50
CA ARG A 38 -16.45 2.17 1.71
C ARG A 38 -15.44 1.06 1.40
N GLU A 39 -15.83 0.08 0.58
CA GLU A 39 -14.93 -1.01 0.18
C GLU A 39 -13.72 -0.53 -0.62
N LEU A 40 -13.90 0.46 -1.50
CA LEU A 40 -12.79 1.05 -2.25
C LEU A 40 -11.79 1.75 -1.33
N LEU A 41 -12.26 2.47 -0.31
CA LEU A 41 -11.38 3.05 0.70
C LEU A 41 -10.65 1.97 1.51
N MET A 42 -11.36 0.92 1.93
CA MET A 42 -10.74 -0.21 2.63
C MET A 42 -9.70 -0.95 1.75
N LYS A 43 -9.89 -1.01 0.43
CA LYS A 43 -8.85 -1.49 -0.49
C LYS A 43 -7.61 -0.60 -0.49
N ARG A 44 -7.78 0.73 -0.43
CA ARG A 44 -6.66 1.68 -0.33
C ARG A 44 -5.91 1.54 1.00
N VAL A 45 -6.62 1.31 2.11
CA VAL A 45 -6.00 0.98 3.40
C VAL A 45 -5.05 -0.21 3.26
N ARG A 46 -5.56 -1.34 2.73
CA ARG A 46 -4.77 -2.56 2.54
C ARG A 46 -3.57 -2.34 1.63
N GLN A 47 -3.71 -1.52 0.58
CA GLN A 47 -2.60 -1.17 -0.31
C GLN A 47 -1.52 -0.37 0.41
N ALA A 48 -1.89 0.60 1.23
CA ALA A 48 -0.94 1.40 2.00
C ALA A 48 -0.19 0.54 3.02
N GLU A 49 -0.88 -0.36 3.72
CA GLU A 49 -0.28 -1.32 4.65
C GLU A 49 0.68 -2.30 3.94
N ALA A 50 0.26 -2.85 2.80
CA ALA A 50 1.12 -3.71 1.99
C ALA A 50 2.37 -2.95 1.49
N ALA A 51 2.24 -1.67 1.14
CA ALA A 51 3.37 -0.86 0.73
C ALA A 51 4.40 -0.65 1.87
N VAL A 52 3.94 -0.53 3.12
CA VAL A 52 4.84 -0.51 4.29
C VAL A 52 5.60 -1.83 4.40
N GLN A 53 4.90 -2.97 4.33
CA GLN A 53 5.53 -4.29 4.40
C GLN A 53 6.56 -4.52 3.29
N ILE A 54 6.26 -4.06 2.07
CA ILE A 54 7.19 -4.13 0.94
C ILE A 54 8.40 -3.23 1.18
N ASN A 55 8.19 -2.01 1.69
CA ASN A 55 9.30 -1.11 2.01
C ASN A 55 10.24 -1.75 3.05
N ASP A 56 9.69 -2.33 4.10
CA ASP A 56 10.46 -2.96 5.17
C ASP A 56 11.22 -4.19 4.67
N TRP A 57 10.57 -4.98 3.79
CA TRP A 57 11.22 -6.09 3.10
C TRP A 57 12.42 -5.64 2.25
N LEU A 58 12.26 -4.58 1.46
CA LEU A 58 13.32 -4.04 0.61
C LEU A 58 14.44 -3.35 1.40
N ALA A 59 14.16 -2.88 2.62
CA ALA A 59 15.15 -2.23 3.48
C ALA A 59 16.14 -3.21 4.11
N ALA A 60 15.81 -4.50 4.21
CA ALA A 60 16.63 -5.51 4.87
C ALA A 60 17.16 -6.56 3.86
N PRO A 61 18.49 -6.74 3.75
CA PRO A 61 19.05 -7.77 2.88
C PRO A 61 18.69 -9.18 3.39
N GLY A 62 18.17 -10.02 2.49
CA GLY A 62 17.82 -11.41 2.81
C GLY A 62 16.47 -11.60 3.53
N ALA A 63 15.67 -10.55 3.69
CA ALA A 63 14.33 -10.69 4.25
C ALA A 63 13.41 -11.51 3.34
N ALA A 64 12.52 -12.29 3.93
CA ALA A 64 11.50 -13.05 3.20
C ALA A 64 10.43 -12.08 2.64
N PRO A 65 9.91 -12.33 1.42
CA PRO A 65 8.87 -11.49 0.87
C PRO A 65 7.61 -11.54 1.77
N PRO A 66 6.90 -10.42 1.94
CA PRO A 66 5.69 -10.38 2.74
C PRO A 66 4.66 -11.39 2.21
N ALA A 67 3.91 -12.02 3.13
CA ALA A 67 2.99 -13.11 2.82
C ALA A 67 1.98 -12.74 1.71
N ALA A 68 1.52 -11.49 1.66
CA ALA A 68 0.65 -10.99 0.61
C ALA A 68 1.25 -11.08 -0.80
N LEU A 69 2.57 -10.91 -0.95
CA LEU A 69 3.27 -11.13 -2.23
C LEU A 69 3.37 -12.64 -2.54
N GLY A 70 3.68 -13.46 -1.54
CA GLY A 70 3.74 -14.92 -1.69
C GLY A 70 2.41 -15.53 -2.16
N GLU A 71 1.28 -15.05 -1.63
CA GLU A 71 -0.06 -15.49 -2.03
C GLU A 71 -0.42 -15.09 -3.47
N MET A 72 0.03 -13.93 -3.94
CA MET A 72 -0.20 -13.50 -5.33
C MET A 72 0.57 -14.39 -6.32
N VAL A 73 1.80 -14.77 -5.99
CA VAL A 73 2.58 -15.73 -6.80
C VAL A 73 1.90 -17.10 -6.80
N ALA A 74 1.42 -17.56 -5.63
CA ALA A 74 0.72 -18.83 -5.51
C ALA A 74 -0.64 -18.85 -6.25
N LYS A 75 -1.38 -17.73 -6.29
CA LYS A 75 -2.61 -17.61 -7.08
C LYS A 75 -2.33 -17.66 -8.58
N LYS A 76 -1.34 -16.89 -9.05
CA LYS A 76 -0.95 -16.90 -10.47
C LYS A 76 -0.54 -18.30 -10.95
N ALA A 77 0.10 -19.09 -10.09
CA ALA A 77 0.47 -20.47 -10.41
C ALA A 77 -0.74 -21.42 -10.53
N ARG A 78 -1.84 -21.16 -9.79
CA ARG A 78 -3.07 -21.96 -9.86
C ARG A 78 -3.91 -21.68 -11.09
N ASP A 79 -3.87 -20.45 -11.62
CA ASP A 79 -4.64 -20.06 -12.81
C ASP A 79 -3.97 -20.47 -14.14
N ILE A 80 -2.74 -21.02 -14.08
CA ILE A 80 -1.95 -21.46 -15.26
C ILE A 80 -2.04 -22.98 -15.48
N ALA A 81 -2.58 -23.74 -14.52
CA ALA A 81 -2.78 -25.19 -14.59
C ALA A 81 -4.24 -25.54 -14.89
#